data_AF-A0A9D3XB92-F1
#
_entry.id   AF-A0A9D3XB92-F1
#
_cell.length_a   1.000
_cell.length_b   1.000
_cell.length_c   1.000
_cell.angle_alpha   90.00
_cell.angle_beta   90.00
_cell.angle_gamma   90.00
#
_symmetry.space_group_name_H-M   'P 1'
#
loop_
_entity.id
_entity.type
_entity.pdbx_description
1 polymer ?
#
loop_
_entity_poly.entity_id
_entity_poly.type
_entity_poly.pdbx_seq_one_letter_code
_entity_poly.pdbx_strand_id
1 'polypeptide(L)'
;MEPLEEIEFWRNCCTDLSEISKQLCRQEVMHIESVLVLSKSSYVALFQSLARQIQDGFEQAQLNLQFLSTLKEPFQELSTLCPKDIPDKLPHLISLVASYGSAPHTTIPERESQPSS
;
A
#
# COMPACT_ATOMS: atom_id res chain seq x y z
N MET A 1 -15.23 -1.07 -5.32
CA MET A 1 -14.58 -2.15 -4.56
C MET A 1 -15.09 -2.02 -3.14
N GLU A 2 -15.54 -3.10 -2.52
CA GLU A 2 -16.03 -3.13 -1.14
C GLU A 2 -14.83 -3.01 -0.16
N PRO A 3 -14.97 -2.42 1.04
CA PRO A 3 -13.84 -2.21 1.97
C PRO A 3 -13.03 -3.47 2.32
N LEU A 4 -13.69 -4.64 2.36
CA LEU A 4 -13.02 -5.91 2.62
C LEU A 4 -12.13 -6.35 1.44
N GLU A 5 -12.58 -6.10 0.21
CA GLU A 5 -11.80 -6.38 -1.00
C GLU A 5 -10.55 -5.49 -1.04
N GLU A 6 -10.64 -4.23 -0.59
CA GLU A 6 -9.50 -3.30 -0.54
C GLU A 6 -8.43 -3.76 0.47
N ILE A 7 -8.84 -4.26 1.64
CA ILE A 7 -7.93 -4.87 2.62
C ILE A 7 -7.20 -6.08 2.04
N GLU A 8 -7.93 -6.95 1.34
CA GLU A 8 -7.36 -8.15 0.73
C GLU A 8 -6.39 -7.80 -0.40
N PHE A 9 -6.74 -6.81 -1.23
CA PHE A 9 -5.87 -6.27 -2.26
C PHE A 9 -4.52 -5.81 -1.68
N TRP A 10 -4.53 -4.94 -0.66
CA TRP A 10 -3.29 -4.43 -0.07
C TRP A 10 -2.48 -5.52 0.65
N ARG A 11 -3.14 -6.52 1.23
CA ARG A 11 -2.47 -7.70 1.81
C ARG A 11 -1.75 -8.51 0.74
N ASN A 12 -2.37 -8.73 -0.41
CA ASN A 12 -1.76 -9.45 -1.52
C ASN A 12 -0.57 -8.66 -2.07
N CYS A 13 -0.71 -7.34 -2.30
CA CYS A 13 0.39 -6.48 -2.71
C CYS A 13 1.57 -6.51 -1.71
N CYS A 14 1.30 -6.46 -0.40
CA CYS A 14 2.34 -6.62 0.61
C CYS A 14 3.06 -7.97 0.47
N THR A 15 2.32 -9.05 0.26
CA THR A 15 2.89 -10.39 0.14
C THR A 15 3.80 -10.48 -1.09
N ASP A 16 3.29 -10.07 -2.25
CA ASP A 16 3.98 -10.14 -3.54
C ASP A 16 5.25 -9.28 -3.57
N LEU A 17 5.17 -8.04 -3.06
CA LEU A 17 6.29 -7.11 -3.10
C LEU A 17 7.30 -7.33 -1.96
N SER A 18 6.90 -7.97 -0.84
CA SER A 18 7.79 -8.11 0.32
C SER A 18 9.06 -8.89 0.01
N GLU A 19 8.97 -9.96 -0.77
CA GLU A 19 10.13 -10.80 -1.05
C GLU A 19 11.12 -10.09 -1.99
N ILE A 20 10.60 -9.48 -3.06
CA ILE A 20 11.43 -8.75 -4.02
C ILE A 20 12.05 -7.51 -3.36
N SER A 21 11.28 -6.76 -2.57
CA SER A 21 11.77 -5.61 -1.81
C SER A 21 12.92 -6.01 -0.87
N LYS A 22 12.79 -7.14 -0.15
CA LYS A 22 13.87 -7.69 0.69
C LYS A 22 15.09 -8.12 -0.13
N GLN A 23 14.88 -8.73 -1.30
CA GLN A 23 15.98 -9.15 -2.18
C GLN A 23 16.79 -7.95 -2.68
N LEU A 24 16.14 -6.84 -3.03
CA LEU A 24 16.80 -5.60 -3.45
C LEU A 24 17.71 -5.01 -2.36
N CYS A 25 17.35 -5.21 -1.09
CA CYS A 25 18.14 -4.75 0.06
C CYS A 25 19.25 -5.74 0.49
N ARG A 26 19.45 -6.86 -0.22
CA ARG A 26 20.52 -7.81 0.11
C ARG A 26 21.89 -7.22 -0.17
N GLN A 27 22.86 -7.55 0.68
CA GLN A 27 24.21 -7.00 0.58
C GLN A 27 24.87 -7.29 -0.77
N GLU A 28 24.62 -8.47 -1.34
CA GLU A 28 25.16 -8.87 -2.63
C GLU A 28 24.59 -8.01 -3.77
N VAL A 29 23.29 -7.68 -3.71
CA VAL A 29 22.62 -6.84 -4.71
C VAL A 29 23.14 -5.39 -4.62
N MET A 30 23.23 -4.85 -3.40
CA MET A 30 23.81 -3.51 -3.17
C MET A 30 25.28 -3.43 -3.60
N HIS A 31 26.04 -4.50 -3.43
CA HIS A 31 27.42 -4.56 -3.89
C HIS A 31 27.51 -4.51 -5.43
N ILE A 32 26.70 -5.29 -6.13
CA ILE A 32 26.63 -5.27 -7.60
C ILE A 32 26.21 -3.88 -8.10
N GLU A 33 25.19 -3.28 -7.50
CA GLU A 33 24.76 -1.91 -7.80
C GLU A 33 25.93 -0.93 -7.65
N SER A 34 26.68 -1.01 -6.56
CA SER A 34 27.84 -0.15 -6.29
C SER A 34 28.92 -0.30 -7.37
N VAL A 35 29.19 -1.52 -7.82
CA VAL A 35 30.14 -1.78 -8.93
C VAL A 35 29.63 -1.15 -10.23
N LEU A 36 28.33 -1.27 -10.53
CA LEU A 36 27.71 -0.68 -11.73
C LEU A 36 27.75 0.86 -11.69
N VAL A 37 27.58 1.47 -10.51
CA VAL A 37 27.76 2.92 -10.31
C VAL A 37 29.20 3.32 -10.62
N LEU A 38 30.19 2.62 -10.04
CA LEU A 38 31.61 2.93 -10.23
C LEU A 38 32.06 2.76 -11.69
N SER A 39 31.50 1.76 -12.39
CA SER A 39 31.76 1.53 -13.81
C SER A 39 31.01 2.48 -14.74
N LYS A 40 30.18 3.40 -14.21
CA LYS A 40 29.31 4.30 -14.98
C LYS A 40 28.41 3.54 -15.96
N SER A 41 27.89 2.39 -15.53
CA SER A 41 27.00 1.57 -16.36
C SER A 41 25.74 2.35 -16.73
N SER A 42 25.31 2.29 -17.99
CA SER A 42 24.04 2.86 -18.43
C SER A 42 22.82 2.17 -17.81
N TYR A 43 22.97 0.95 -17.29
CA TYR A 43 21.89 0.17 -16.70
C TYR A 43 21.57 0.57 -15.24
N VAL A 44 22.49 1.27 -14.57
CA VAL A 44 22.33 1.56 -13.13
C VAL A 44 21.12 2.44 -12.83
N ALA A 45 20.85 3.42 -13.68
CA ALA A 45 19.72 4.33 -13.50
C ALA A 45 18.36 3.60 -13.65
N LEU A 46 18.26 2.69 -14.62
CA LEU A 46 17.06 1.89 -14.84
C LEU A 46 16.82 0.94 -13.66
N PHE A 47 17.87 0.25 -13.21
CA PHE A 47 17.78 -0.62 -12.04
C PHE A 47 17.32 0.13 -10.79
N GLN A 48 17.95 1.27 -10.48
CA GLN A 48 17.58 2.11 -9.33
C GLN A 48 16.15 2.62 -9.40
N SER A 49 15.69 3.02 -10.59
CA SER A 49 14.31 3.46 -10.80
C SER A 49 13.31 2.35 -10.51
N LEU A 50 13.54 1.14 -11.06
CA LEU A 50 12.66 -0.01 -10.84
C LEU A 50 12.68 -0.48 -9.38
N ALA A 51 13.87 -0.53 -8.77
CA ALA A 51 14.03 -0.90 -7.37
C ALA A 51 13.26 0.06 -6.45
N ARG A 52 13.35 1.37 -6.72
CA ARG A 52 12.60 2.39 -5.98
C ARG A 52 11.09 2.24 -6.16
N GLN A 53 10.60 2.02 -7.38
CA GLN A 53 9.17 1.78 -7.61
C GLN A 53 8.63 0.58 -6.83
N ILE A 54 9.40 -0.51 -6.76
CA ILE A 54 9.03 -1.70 -5.97
C ILE A 54 9.00 -1.37 -4.47
N GLN A 55 10.00 -0.65 -3.97
CA GLN A 55 10.09 -0.26 -2.56
C GLN A 55 8.96 0.69 -2.16
N ASP A 56 8.72 1.74 -2.96
CA ASP A 56 7.66 2.72 -2.74
C ASP A 56 6.28 2.03 -2.77
N GLY A 57 6.05 1.14 -3.75
CA GLY A 57 4.80 0.38 -3.84
C GLY A 57 4.59 -0.57 -2.66
N PHE A 58 5.66 -1.19 -2.15
CA PHE A 58 5.60 -2.01 -0.94
C PHE A 58 5.27 -1.18 0.30
N GLU A 59 5.94 -0.03 0.49
CA GLU A 59 5.68 0.87 1.61
C GLU A 59 4.24 1.41 1.59
N GLN A 60 3.75 1.84 0.42
CA GLN A 60 2.36 2.24 0.23
C GLN A 60 1.38 1.13 0.60
N ALA A 61 1.64 -0.10 0.14
CA ALA A 61 0.80 -1.24 0.48
C ALA A 61 0.76 -1.52 1.98
N GLN A 62 1.90 -1.40 2.68
CA GLN A 62 1.97 -1.59 4.12
C GLN A 62 1.20 -0.51 4.88
N LEU A 63 1.38 0.77 4.50
CA LEU A 63 0.68 1.89 5.13
C LEU A 63 -0.84 1.78 4.93
N ASN A 64 -1.29 1.49 3.70
CA ASN A 64 -2.71 1.31 3.39
C ASN A 64 -3.29 0.12 4.16
N LEU A 65 -2.59 -1.02 4.21
CA LEU A 65 -3.04 -2.18 4.97
C LEU A 65 -3.13 -1.89 6.48
N GLN A 66 -2.13 -1.21 7.04
CA GLN A 66 -2.12 -0.82 8.45
C GLN A 66 -3.32 0.10 8.75
N PHE A 67 -3.54 1.12 7.93
CA PHE A 67 -4.64 2.05 8.09
C PHE A 67 -6.00 1.35 7.99
N LEU A 68 -6.25 0.59 6.92
CA LEU A 68 -7.53 -0.11 6.75
C LEU A 68 -7.78 -1.13 7.87
N SER A 69 -6.72 -1.71 8.43
CA SER A 69 -6.83 -2.58 9.61
C SER A 69 -7.32 -1.82 10.85
N THR A 70 -7.02 -0.52 11.00
CA THR A 70 -7.57 0.31 12.08
C THR A 70 -9.06 0.60 11.93
N LEU A 71 -9.59 0.59 10.70
CA LEU A 71 -11.01 0.77 10.44
C LEU A 71 -11.83 -0.48 10.78
N LYS A 72 -11.20 -1.66 10.78
CA LYS A 72 -11.87 -2.96 10.95
C LYS A 72 -12.67 -3.02 12.26
N GLU A 73 -12.06 -2.64 13.37
CA GLU A 73 -12.69 -2.68 14.70
C GLU A 73 -13.89 -1.72 14.81
N PRO A 74 -13.79 -0.43 14.42
CA PRO A 74 -14.93 0.49 14.36
C PRO A 74 -16.10 -0.01 13.49
N PHE A 75 -15.81 -0.61 12.33
CA PHE A 75 -16.85 -1.17 11.46
C PHE A 75 -17.47 -2.46 12.02
N GLN A 76 -16.69 -3.29 12.72
CA GLN A 76 -17.21 -4.46 13.43
C GLN A 76 -18.11 -4.05 14.59
N GLU A 77 -17.72 -3.05 15.39
CA GLU A 77 -18.56 -2.48 16.44
C GLU A 77 -19.89 -2.01 15.85
N LEU A 78 -19.86 -1.22 14.77
CA LEU A 78 -21.04 -0.76 14.05
C LEU A 78 -21.98 -1.90 13.62
N SER A 79 -21.42 -3.00 13.11
CA SER A 79 -22.21 -4.16 12.65
C SER A 79 -22.98 -4.87 13.77
N THR A 80 -22.56 -4.66 15.03
CA THR A 80 -23.15 -5.29 16.22
C THR A 80 -24.01 -4.33 17.05
N LEU A 81 -23.98 -3.03 16.75
CA LEU A 81 -24.72 -2.02 17.51
C LEU A 81 -26.23 -2.10 17.25
N CYS A 82 -27.01 -1.76 18.28
CA CYS A 82 -28.44 -1.53 18.09
C CYS A 82 -28.65 -0.25 17.27
N PRO A 83 -29.65 -0.20 16.37
CA PRO A 83 -29.89 0.97 15.51
C PRO A 83 -29.99 2.33 16.23
N LYS A 84 -30.45 2.32 17.48
CA LYS A 84 -30.58 3.51 18.34
C LYS A 84 -29.22 4.11 18.78
N ASP A 85 -28.16 3.31 18.81
CA ASP A 85 -26.83 3.68 19.30
C ASP A 85 -25.88 4.07 18.15
N ILE A 86 -26.30 3.83 16.89
CA ILE A 86 -25.55 4.18 15.68
C ILE A 86 -25.29 5.69 15.53
N PRO A 87 -26.27 6.60 15.77
CA PRO A 87 -26.07 8.03 15.57
C PRO A 87 -24.92 8.62 16.37
N ASP A 88 -24.67 8.10 17.58
CA ASP A 88 -23.62 8.58 18.48
C ASP A 88 -22.21 8.17 18.01
N LYS A 89 -22.10 7.10 17.22
CA LYS A 89 -20.83 6.53 16.72
C LYS A 89 -20.49 7.01 15.31
N LEU A 90 -21.49 7.45 14.56
CA LEU A 90 -21.35 7.88 13.17
C LEU A 90 -20.34 9.02 12.96
N PRO A 91 -20.25 10.07 13.81
CA PRO A 91 -19.28 11.15 13.63
C PRO A 91 -17.83 10.69 13.67
N HIS A 92 -17.51 9.76 14.56
CA HIS A 92 -16.17 9.18 14.68
C HIS A 92 -15.82 8.38 13.41
N LEU A 93 -16.74 7.57 12.90
CA LEU A 93 -16.53 6.77 11.70
C LEU A 93 -16.33 7.63 10.46
N ILE A 94 -17.14 8.68 10.30
CA ILE A 94 -16.99 9.65 9.20
C ILE A 94 -15.62 10.33 9.28
N SER A 95 -15.17 10.73 10.47
CA SER A 95 -13.86 11.35 10.65
C SER A 95 -12.72 10.40 10.27
N LEU A 96 -12.82 9.12 10.63
CA LEU A 96 -11.84 8.08 10.25
C LEU A 96 -11.78 7.92 8.73
N VAL A 97 -12.92 7.76 8.05
CA VAL A 97 -12.98 7.60 6.59
C VAL A 97 -12.55 8.86 5.86
N ALA A 98 -12.89 10.05 6.36
CA ALA A 98 -12.43 11.31 5.78
C ALA A 98 -10.91 11.49 5.90
N SER A 99 -10.33 11.06 7.02
CA SER A 99 -8.86 11.06 7.19
C SER A 99 -8.16 10.11 6.21
N TYR A 100 -8.80 8.98 5.87
CA TYR A 100 -8.31 8.06 4.84
C TYR A 100 -8.26 8.71 3.45
N GLY A 101 -9.38 9.27 3.00
CA GLY A 101 -9.47 9.89 1.67
C GLY A 101 -8.55 11.10 1.48
N SER A 102 -8.09 11.71 2.57
CA SER A 102 -7.20 12.87 2.55
C SER A 102 -5.70 12.51 2.63
N ALA A 103 -5.37 11.24 2.87
CA ALA A 103 -3.98 10.83 3.06
C ALA A 103 -3.24 10.66 1.71
N PRO A 104 -2.00 11.14 1.59
CA PRO A 104 -1.29 11.23 0.30
C PRO A 104 -1.01 9.87 -0.37
N HIS A 105 -1.07 8.77 0.39
CA HIS A 105 -0.77 7.40 -0.03
C HIS A 105 -2.02 6.58 -0.43
N THR A 106 -3.22 7.16 -0.31
CA THR A 106 -4.50 6.48 -0.64
C THR A 106 -5.00 6.78 -2.05
N THR A 107 -4.24 7.59 -2.81
CA THR A 107 -4.47 7.73 -4.24
C THR A 107 -4.17 6.38 -4.88
N ILE A 108 -5.22 5.62 -5.16
CA ILE A 108 -5.19 4.42 -5.98
C ILE A 108 -4.36 4.80 -7.21
N PRO A 109 -3.14 4.27 -7.41
CA PRO A 109 -2.42 4.54 -8.64
C PRO A 109 -3.38 4.11 -9.75
N GLU A 110 -3.74 5.06 -10.61
CA GLU A 110 -4.71 4.89 -11.69
C GLU A 110 -4.62 3.46 -12.19
N ARG A 111 -5.68 2.67 -11.97
CA ARG A 111 -5.76 1.37 -12.60
C ARG A 111 -5.52 1.64 -14.07
N GLU A 112 -4.40 1.15 -14.59
CA GLU A 112 -4.07 1.27 -16.00
C GLU A 112 -5.33 0.93 -16.76
N SER A 113 -5.89 1.96 -17.40
CA SER A 113 -7.00 1.82 -18.31
C SER A 113 -6.45 1.11 -19.54
N GLN A 114 -6.15 -0.18 -19.41
CA GLN A 114 -6.05 -1.05 -20.55
C GLN A 114 -7.48 -1.45 -20.90
N PRO A 115 -8.02 -0.99 -22.04
CA PRO A 115 -9.27 -1.53 -22.52
C PRO A 115 -9.03 -3.00 -22.85
N SER A 116 -9.82 -3.89 -22.27
CA SER A 116 -9.89 -5.28 -22.71
C SER A 116 -10.14 -5.29 -24.23
N SER A 117 -9.18 -5.84 -24.98
CA SER A 117 -9.36 -6.17 -26.41
C SER A 117 -10.16 -7.46 -26.55
#